data_AF-A0A1M5HFN7-F1
#
_entry.id   AF-A0A1M5HFN7-F1
#
_cell.length_a   1.000
_cell.length_b   1.000
_cell.length_c   1.000
_cell.angle_alpha   90.00
_cell.angle_beta   90.00
_cell.angle_gamma   90.00
#
_symmetry.space_group_name_H-M   'P 1'
#
loop_
_entity.id
_entity.type
_entity.pdbx_description
1 polymer ?
#
loop_
_entity_poly.entity_id
_entity_poly.type
_entity_poly.pdbx_seq_one_letter_code
_entity_poly.pdbx_strand_id
1 'polypeptide(L)'
;MPISDKLIDQLLEGCDSPDDILGEAGLLKQLTKKVAERALNAEMEQHIGYAKHALEGKNSGNSRNGKTSKKIRSVHGEIELDIPRDRNDSFELKLVKKGEKQLNGFDDRIISLYARGMTTRDIQAHFEESYGVEVSPTFISQVTNEVMDEVKQWQQRPLDALYPVVYLDCLVVRSRDSGAVQNKSVYLALGINTDGEKELLGLWMAQTEGAKFWLSVIDLSPQNNTMTLMRFPINWRQWRSQNEKTLQRRANHQSHQAA
;
A
#
# COMPACT_ATOMS: atom_id res chain seq x y z
N MET A 1 7.01 3.48 24.71
CA MET A 1 7.10 4.43 25.84
C MET A 1 6.53 5.75 25.39
N PRO A 2 5.62 6.38 26.15
CA PRO A 2 5.11 7.71 25.80
C PRO A 2 6.22 8.74 25.97
N ILE A 3 6.31 9.69 25.03
CA ILE A 3 7.19 10.86 25.14
C ILE A 3 6.58 11.77 26.21
N SER A 4 7.37 12.23 27.18
CA SER A 4 6.86 13.09 28.25
C SER A 4 6.59 14.51 27.76
N ASP A 5 5.49 15.12 28.23
CA ASP A 5 5.10 16.49 27.85
C ASP A 5 6.22 17.52 28.06
N LYS A 6 6.98 17.42 29.17
CA LYS A 6 8.14 18.28 29.42
C LYS A 6 9.21 18.26 28.32
N LEU A 7 9.38 17.10 27.67
CA LEU A 7 10.36 16.92 26.62
C LEU A 7 9.82 17.45 25.29
N ILE A 8 8.50 17.42 25.10
CA ILE A 8 7.82 18.09 23.98
C ILE A 8 7.94 19.60 24.12
N ASP A 9 7.68 20.15 25.32
CA ASP A 9 7.84 21.58 25.60
C ASP A 9 9.26 22.08 25.30
N GLN A 10 10.28 21.28 25.68
CA GLN A 10 11.68 21.57 25.36
C GLN A 10 11.98 21.49 23.86
N LEU A 11 11.39 20.55 23.13
CA LEU A 11 11.60 20.42 21.69
C LEU A 11 10.90 21.53 20.90
N LEU A 12 9.80 22.07 21.42
CA LEU A 12 9.04 23.18 20.83
C LEU A 12 9.60 24.55 21.22
N GLU A 13 10.56 24.63 22.14
CA GLU A 13 11.18 25.87 22.57
C GLU A 13 11.88 26.54 21.38
N GLY A 14 11.36 27.69 20.94
CA GLY A 14 11.83 28.42 19.75
C GLY A 14 11.19 28.02 18.42
N CYS A 15 10.14 27.18 18.43
CA CYS A 15 9.29 26.94 17.26
C CYS A 15 8.05 27.86 17.33
N ASP A 16 8.07 28.96 16.59
CA ASP A 16 6.98 29.95 16.62
C ASP A 16 5.96 29.78 15.49
N SER A 17 6.33 29.03 14.44
CA SER A 17 5.51 28.79 13.26
C SER A 17 5.29 27.30 12.96
N PRO A 18 4.22 26.94 12.22
CA PRO A 18 4.04 25.57 11.73
C PRO A 18 5.21 25.07 10.86
N ASP A 19 5.91 25.99 10.18
CA ASP A 19 7.05 25.68 9.32
C ASP A 19 8.30 25.30 10.14
N ASP A 20 8.48 25.84 11.35
CA ASP A 20 9.57 25.44 12.25
C ASP A 20 9.43 23.98 12.71
N ILE A 21 8.20 23.45 12.71
CA ILE A 21 7.90 22.07 13.10
C ILE A 21 7.90 21.14 11.88
N LEU A 22 7.19 21.53 10.81
CA LEU A 22 6.84 20.68 9.65
C LEU A 22 7.59 21.02 8.36
N GLY A 23 8.28 22.17 8.32
CA GLY A 23 8.95 22.67 7.12
C GLY A 23 10.17 21.86 6.71
N GLU A 24 10.82 22.29 5.62
CA GLU A 24 11.91 21.55 4.98
C GLU A 24 13.16 21.38 5.88
N ALA A 25 13.34 22.28 6.86
CA ALA A 25 14.35 22.19 7.91
C ALA A 25 13.76 21.98 9.31
N GLY A 26 12.47 21.61 9.39
CA GLY A 26 11.68 21.58 10.60
C GLY A 26 12.11 20.52 11.62
N LEU A 27 11.68 20.72 12.86
CA LEU A 27 11.98 19.89 14.02
C LEU A 27 11.78 18.40 13.77
N LEU A 28 10.67 18.00 13.13
CA LEU A 28 10.37 16.57 12.92
C LEU A 28 11.39 15.88 12.00
N LYS A 29 11.88 16.60 10.98
CA LYS A 29 12.91 16.09 10.08
C LYS A 29 14.23 15.90 10.82
N GLN A 30 14.61 16.87 11.65
CA GLN A 30 15.82 16.78 12.47
C GLN A 30 15.73 15.67 13.52
N LEU A 31 14.57 15.54 14.17
CA LEU A 31 14.31 14.49 15.15
C LEU A 31 14.40 13.11 14.50
N THR A 32 13.76 12.93 13.35
CA THR A 32 13.82 11.69 12.56
C THR A 32 15.26 11.33 12.20
N LYS A 33 16.04 12.32 11.73
CA LYS A 33 17.49 12.14 11.45
C LYS A 33 18.24 11.67 12.69
N LYS A 34 18.11 12.37 13.82
CA LYS A 34 18.84 12.06 15.06
C LYS A 34 18.48 10.70 15.64
N VAL A 35 17.20 10.34 15.61
CA VAL A 35 16.72 9.03 16.08
C VAL A 35 17.27 7.92 15.17
N ALA A 36 17.19 8.08 13.85
CA ALA A 36 17.73 7.11 12.90
C ALA A 36 19.25 6.93 13.04
N GLU A 37 20.02 8.01 13.14
CA GLU A 37 21.47 7.94 13.37
C GLU A 37 21.81 7.27 14.70
N ARG A 38 21.03 7.51 15.75
CA ARG A 38 21.23 6.85 17.05
C ARG A 38 20.95 5.35 16.98
N ALA A 39 19.88 4.95 16.30
CA ALA A 39 19.56 3.55 16.06
C ALA A 39 20.67 2.85 15.25
N LEU A 40 21.17 3.48 14.18
CA LEU A 40 22.29 2.97 13.39
C LEU A 40 23.58 2.82 14.21
N ASN A 41 23.86 3.77 15.10
CA ASN A 41 25.02 3.65 15.99
C ASN A 41 24.84 2.50 16.99
N ALA A 42 23.63 2.27 17.50
CA ALA A 42 23.32 1.14 18.38
C ALA A 42 23.46 -0.21 17.66
N GLU A 43 22.97 -0.32 16.42
CA GLU A 43 23.22 -1.50 15.57
C GLU A 43 24.71 -1.78 15.41
N MET A 44 25.52 -0.73 15.19
CA MET A 44 26.97 -0.86 15.10
C MET A 44 27.62 -1.28 16.43
N GLU A 45 27.16 -0.77 17.57
CA GLU A 45 27.65 -1.23 18.88
C GLU A 45 27.33 -2.70 19.10
N GLN A 46 26.15 -3.15 18.69
CA GLN A 46 25.76 -4.55 18.77
C GLN A 46 26.58 -5.44 17.82
N HIS A 47 26.89 -4.96 16.61
CA HIS A 47 27.67 -5.70 15.61
C HIS A 47 29.13 -5.90 16.04
N ILE A 48 29.80 -4.84 16.48
CA ILE A 48 31.22 -4.92 16.87
C ILE A 48 31.39 -5.33 18.34
N GLY A 49 30.33 -5.24 19.15
CA GLY A 49 30.30 -5.69 20.54
C GLY A 49 30.84 -4.68 21.57
N TYR A 50 31.10 -3.44 21.18
CA TYR A 50 31.60 -2.40 22.07
C TYR A 50 31.21 -0.98 21.64
N ALA A 51 31.17 -0.08 22.62
CA ALA A 51 30.78 1.33 22.44
C ALA A 51 31.86 2.15 21.71
N LYS A 52 31.46 3.30 21.15
CA LYS A 52 32.42 4.19 20.50
C LYS A 52 33.53 4.62 21.48
N HIS A 53 34.80 4.43 21.08
CA HIS A 53 36.00 4.73 21.88
C HIS A 53 36.22 3.86 23.14
N ALA A 54 35.49 2.76 23.28
CA ALA A 54 35.68 1.83 24.38
C ALA A 54 37.06 1.12 24.30
N LEU A 55 37.68 0.84 25.46
CA LEU A 55 39.01 0.22 25.55
C LEU A 55 39.00 -1.22 25.04
N GLU A 56 37.86 -1.89 25.21
CA GLU A 56 37.52 -3.23 24.75
C GLU A 56 37.69 -3.39 23.23
N GLY A 57 37.60 -2.29 22.48
CA GLY A 57 37.80 -2.29 21.03
C GLY A 57 39.25 -2.46 20.59
N LYS A 58 40.24 -2.30 21.47
CA LYS A 58 41.66 -2.45 21.11
C LYS A 58 41.99 -3.93 20.85
N ASN A 59 42.58 -4.22 19.69
CA ASN A 59 42.95 -5.58 19.25
C ASN A 59 41.77 -6.57 19.16
N SER A 60 40.54 -6.09 19.01
CA SER A 60 39.31 -6.91 18.89
C SER A 60 39.10 -7.51 17.48
N GLY A 61 39.98 -7.21 16.52
CA GLY A 61 39.95 -7.76 15.15
C GLY A 61 39.07 -6.99 14.15
N ASN A 62 38.06 -6.24 14.60
CA ASN A 62 37.30 -5.31 13.77
C ASN A 62 37.19 -3.95 14.47
N SER A 63 37.05 -2.85 13.73
CA SER A 63 36.93 -1.52 14.32
C SER A 63 36.05 -0.59 13.51
N ARG A 64 35.52 0.45 14.15
CA ARG A 64 34.76 1.51 13.47
C ARG A 64 35.68 2.28 12.51
N ASN A 65 35.24 2.50 11.29
CA ASN A 65 35.98 3.16 10.22
C ASN A 65 35.24 4.39 9.67
N GLY A 66 34.91 5.32 10.58
CA GLY A 66 34.22 6.55 10.22
C GLY A 66 32.76 6.33 9.83
N LYS A 67 32.27 7.19 8.94
CA LYS A 67 30.87 7.20 8.47
C LYS A 67 30.79 7.47 6.98
N THR A 68 29.67 7.10 6.37
CA THR A 68 29.33 7.46 4.99
C THR A 68 27.96 8.14 4.99
N SER A 69 27.88 9.27 4.28
CA SER A 69 26.61 9.96 4.07
C SER A 69 25.73 9.17 3.09
N LYS A 70 24.45 9.02 3.43
CA LYS A 70 23.42 8.44 2.56
C LYS A 70 22.16 9.31 2.63
N LYS A 71 21.73 9.79 1.47
CA LYS A 71 20.44 10.47 1.32
C LYS A 71 19.30 9.45 1.29
N ILE A 72 18.31 9.66 2.14
CA ILE A 72 17.16 8.77 2.32
C ILE A 72 15.89 9.61 2.35
N ARG A 73 14.85 9.13 1.67
CA ARG A 73 13.54 9.78 1.61
C ARG A 73 12.68 9.35 2.78
N SER A 74 12.12 10.32 3.50
CA SER A 74 11.22 10.16 4.64
C SER A 74 9.93 10.93 4.39
N VAL A 75 8.87 10.61 5.13
CA VAL A 75 7.59 11.35 5.15
C VAL A 75 7.75 12.84 5.48
N HIS A 76 8.88 13.24 6.07
CA HIS A 76 9.25 14.65 6.33
C HIS A 76 10.27 15.20 5.32
N GLY A 77 10.34 14.63 4.11
CA GLY A 77 11.25 15.04 3.04
C GLY A 77 12.56 14.25 2.98
N GLU A 78 13.51 14.72 2.17
CA GLU A 78 14.82 14.08 2.00
C GLU A 78 15.74 14.34 3.20
N ILE A 79 16.23 13.26 3.84
CA ILE A 79 17.10 13.30 5.01
C ILE A 79 18.46 12.71 4.64
N GLU A 80 19.52 13.44 4.94
CA GLU A 80 20.89 12.95 4.84
C GLU A 80 21.32 12.29 6.16
N LEU A 81 21.52 10.96 6.15
CA LEU A 81 21.96 10.18 7.30
C LEU A 81 23.46 9.89 7.28
N ASP A 82 24.06 10.00 8.45
CA ASP A 82 25.43 9.56 8.73
C ASP A 82 25.47 8.07 9.12
N ILE A 83 25.80 7.20 8.17
CA ILE A 83 25.83 5.76 8.39
C ILE A 83 27.20 5.31 8.92
N PRO A 84 27.28 4.65 10.09
CA PRO A 84 28.54 4.15 10.62
C PRO A 84 29.07 3.00 9.78
N ARG A 85 30.40 2.89 9.69
CA ARG A 85 31.08 1.81 8.97
C ARG A 85 32.04 1.07 9.87
N ASP A 86 32.21 -0.23 9.60
CA ASP A 86 33.26 -1.04 10.19
C ASP A 86 34.44 -1.17 9.21
N ARG A 87 35.57 -1.65 9.71
CA ARG A 87 36.82 -1.75 8.93
C ARG A 87 36.86 -2.99 8.05
N ASN A 88 36.15 -4.05 8.45
CA ASN A 88 36.10 -5.31 7.72
C ASN A 88 34.94 -5.37 6.71
N ASP A 89 34.15 -4.29 6.57
CA ASP A 89 32.95 -4.19 5.71
C ASP A 89 31.94 -5.33 5.95
N SER A 90 31.91 -5.88 7.18
CA SER A 90 31.01 -6.97 7.56
C SER A 90 29.72 -6.48 8.21
N PHE A 91 29.57 -5.17 8.41
CA PHE A 91 28.38 -4.58 9.02
C PHE A 91 27.19 -4.56 8.06
N GLU A 92 26.17 -5.35 8.37
CA GLU A 92 24.90 -5.34 7.66
C GLU A 92 23.86 -4.47 8.38
N LEU A 93 23.40 -3.42 7.70
CA LEU A 93 22.41 -2.48 8.20
C LEU A 93 21.02 -3.12 8.23
N LYS A 94 20.31 -3.00 9.36
CA LYS A 94 18.93 -3.50 9.49
C LYS A 94 17.91 -2.39 9.33
N LEU A 95 18.16 -1.21 9.91
CA LEU A 95 17.25 -0.06 9.81
C LEU A 95 17.11 0.49 8.38
N VAL A 96 18.21 0.57 7.64
CA VAL A 96 18.22 1.02 6.24
C VAL A 96 19.19 0.15 5.44
N LYS A 97 18.68 -0.82 4.69
CA LYS A 97 19.49 -1.81 3.99
C LYS A 97 20.43 -1.16 2.97
N LYS A 98 21.51 -1.87 2.62
CA LYS A 98 22.43 -1.43 1.56
C LYS A 98 21.66 -1.27 0.25
N GLY A 99 21.76 -0.10 -0.39
CA GLY A 99 21.01 0.24 -1.61
C GLY A 99 19.61 0.85 -1.40
N GLU A 100 18.99 0.65 -0.24
CA GLU A 100 17.66 1.19 0.08
C GLU A 100 17.69 2.70 0.27
N LYS A 101 16.85 3.47 -0.43
CA LYS A 101 16.89 4.95 -0.39
C LYS A 101 15.69 5.57 0.33
N GLN A 102 14.90 4.77 1.05
CA GLN A 102 13.65 5.19 1.69
C GLN A 102 13.56 4.68 3.12
N LEU A 103 12.90 5.46 3.99
CA LEU A 103 12.37 5.00 5.27
C LEU A 103 10.90 4.65 5.06
N ASN A 104 10.49 3.44 5.49
CA ASN A 104 9.16 2.88 5.26
C ASN A 104 8.02 3.83 5.64
N GLY A 105 6.87 3.71 4.94
CA GLY A 105 5.63 4.47 5.20
C GLY A 105 5.05 5.18 3.97
N PHE A 106 5.74 5.14 2.83
CA PHE A 106 5.24 5.65 1.55
C PHE A 106 4.34 4.66 0.83
N ASP A 107 4.59 3.37 1.01
CA ASP A 107 3.99 2.31 0.21
C ASP A 107 2.49 2.22 0.44
N ASP A 108 2.05 2.19 1.70
CA ASP A 108 0.64 2.20 2.09
C ASP A 108 -0.09 3.44 1.54
N ARG A 109 0.57 4.60 1.53
CA ARG A 109 -0.01 5.84 0.99
C ARG A 109 -0.14 5.75 -0.53
N ILE A 110 0.89 5.29 -1.23
CA ILE A 110 0.87 5.04 -2.68
C ILE A 110 -0.28 4.09 -3.03
N ILE A 111 -0.39 2.96 -2.33
CA ILE A 111 -1.46 1.97 -2.51
C ILE A 111 -2.83 2.61 -2.27
N SER A 112 -2.98 3.39 -1.20
CA SER A 112 -4.25 4.04 -0.88
C SER A 112 -4.67 5.11 -1.90
N LEU A 113 -3.72 5.84 -2.50
CA LEU A 113 -3.99 6.84 -3.53
C LEU A 113 -4.31 6.17 -4.86
N TYR A 114 -3.60 5.09 -5.18
CA TYR A 114 -3.88 4.26 -6.35
C TYR A 114 -5.26 3.61 -6.25
N ALA A 115 -5.63 3.07 -5.08
CA ALA A 115 -6.94 2.49 -4.82
C ALA A 115 -8.09 3.52 -4.94
N ARG A 116 -7.81 4.81 -4.74
CA ARG A 116 -8.76 5.92 -4.97
C ARG A 116 -8.86 6.32 -6.44
N GLY A 117 -8.11 5.67 -7.34
CA GLY A 117 -8.16 5.91 -8.78
C GLY A 117 -7.25 7.05 -9.27
N MET A 118 -6.31 7.52 -8.45
CA MET A 118 -5.33 8.51 -8.90
C MET A 118 -4.35 7.88 -9.88
N THR A 119 -3.99 8.61 -10.94
CA THR A 119 -2.99 8.11 -11.89
C THR A 119 -1.59 8.14 -11.27
N THR A 120 -0.65 7.36 -11.81
CA THR A 120 0.74 7.37 -11.32
C THR A 120 1.39 8.77 -11.37
N ARG A 121 0.97 9.61 -12.32
CA ARG A 121 1.42 11.01 -12.42
C ARG A 121 0.79 11.91 -11.36
N ASP A 122 -0.49 11.72 -11.06
CA ASP A 122 -1.18 12.48 -10.01
C ASP A 122 -0.63 12.11 -8.64
N ILE A 123 -0.32 10.83 -8.42
CA ILE A 123 0.34 10.36 -7.20
C ILE A 123 1.71 11.00 -7.08
N GLN A 124 2.52 11.01 -8.15
CA GLN A 124 3.81 11.69 -8.15
C GLN A 124 3.68 13.17 -7.78
N ALA A 125 2.76 13.92 -8.43
CA ALA A 125 2.55 15.33 -8.14
C ALA A 125 2.09 15.55 -6.68
N HIS A 126 1.21 14.70 -6.17
CA HIS A 126 0.76 14.75 -4.78
C HIS A 126 1.93 14.55 -3.79
N PHE A 127 2.87 13.65 -4.10
CA PHE A 127 4.04 13.44 -3.26
C PHE A 127 5.02 14.62 -3.28
N GLU A 128 5.20 15.23 -4.43
CA GLU A 128 6.01 16.45 -4.57
C GLU A 128 5.38 17.62 -3.78
N GLU A 129 4.09 17.87 -3.98
CA GLU A 129 3.39 19.01 -3.36
C GLU A 129 3.19 18.86 -1.86
N SER A 130 2.83 17.66 -1.39
CA SER A 130 2.45 17.45 0.02
C SER A 130 3.63 17.09 0.92
N TYR A 131 4.66 16.45 0.36
CA TYR A 131 5.79 15.94 1.15
C TYR A 131 7.16 16.46 0.68
N GLY A 132 7.23 17.20 -0.43
CA GLY A 132 8.50 17.65 -1.01
C GLY A 132 9.39 16.48 -1.46
N VAL A 133 8.78 15.36 -1.88
CA VAL A 133 9.51 14.15 -2.26
C VAL A 133 9.24 13.80 -3.72
N GLU A 134 10.30 13.80 -4.52
CA GLU A 134 10.22 13.37 -5.92
C GLU A 134 10.12 11.85 -6.01
N VAL A 135 8.93 11.33 -6.34
CA VAL A 135 8.70 9.89 -6.54
C VAL A 135 8.59 9.57 -8.03
N SER A 136 9.38 8.62 -8.52
CA SER A 136 9.32 8.25 -9.93
C SER A 136 8.06 7.41 -10.25
N PRO A 137 7.46 7.55 -11.45
CA PRO A 137 6.34 6.70 -11.88
C PRO A 137 6.66 5.20 -11.87
N THR A 138 7.93 4.86 -12.13
CA THR A 138 8.43 3.49 -12.08
C THR A 138 8.37 2.94 -10.67
N PHE A 139 8.75 3.74 -9.67
CA PHE A 139 8.66 3.33 -8.26
C PHE A 139 7.21 3.12 -7.82
N ILE A 140 6.30 4.03 -8.19
CA ILE A 140 4.86 3.87 -7.91
C ILE A 140 4.31 2.58 -8.53
N SER A 141 4.71 2.28 -9.77
CA SER A 141 4.37 1.03 -10.44
C SER A 141 4.94 -0.20 -9.72
N GLN A 142 6.15 -0.10 -9.18
CA GLN A 142 6.76 -1.21 -8.44
C GLN A 142 6.00 -1.50 -7.14
N VAL A 143 5.72 -0.46 -6.33
CA VAL A 143 4.96 -0.59 -5.07
C VAL A 143 3.57 -1.18 -5.32
N THR A 144 2.87 -0.70 -6.35
CA THR A 144 1.55 -1.23 -6.71
C THR A 144 1.61 -2.68 -7.19
N ASN A 145 2.70 -3.09 -7.82
CA ASN A 145 2.92 -4.48 -8.23
C ASN A 145 3.23 -5.41 -7.04
N GLU A 146 3.83 -4.92 -5.96
CA GLU A 146 4.14 -5.73 -4.77
C GLU A 146 2.86 -6.27 -4.10
N VAL A 147 1.76 -5.52 -4.16
CA VAL A 147 0.43 -5.95 -3.66
C VAL A 147 -0.20 -7.04 -4.54
N MET A 148 0.29 -7.26 -5.76
CA MET A 148 -0.31 -8.24 -6.67
C MET A 148 -0.23 -9.67 -6.13
N ASP A 149 0.78 -9.99 -5.33
CA ASP A 149 0.89 -11.30 -4.71
C ASP A 149 -0.14 -11.48 -3.58
N GLU A 150 -0.46 -10.42 -2.83
CA GLU A 150 -1.57 -10.41 -1.87
C GLU A 150 -2.92 -10.55 -2.59
N VAL A 151 -3.10 -9.89 -3.74
CA VAL A 151 -4.32 -10.04 -4.56
C VAL A 151 -4.49 -11.49 -5.03
N LYS A 152 -3.41 -12.16 -5.45
CA LYS A 152 -3.45 -13.58 -5.82
C LYS A 152 -3.82 -14.47 -4.63
N GLN A 153 -3.23 -14.21 -3.46
CA GLN A 153 -3.58 -14.95 -2.24
C GLN A 153 -5.05 -14.74 -1.86
N TRP A 154 -5.55 -13.50 -1.96
CA TRP A 154 -6.96 -13.19 -1.75
C TRP A 154 -7.87 -13.90 -2.76
N GLN A 155 -7.48 -14.00 -4.03
CA GLN A 155 -8.23 -14.75 -5.05
C GLN A 155 -8.27 -16.27 -4.78
N GLN A 156 -7.26 -16.81 -4.11
CA GLN A 156 -7.12 -18.24 -3.81
C GLN A 156 -7.60 -18.62 -2.40
N ARG A 157 -8.03 -17.64 -1.59
CA ARG A 157 -8.44 -17.88 -0.21
C ARG A 157 -9.60 -18.89 -0.15
N PRO A 158 -9.66 -19.73 0.89
CA PRO A 158 -10.79 -20.62 1.07
C PRO A 158 -12.06 -19.80 1.29
N LEU A 159 -13.14 -20.21 0.63
CA LEU A 159 -14.48 -19.65 0.82
C LEU A 159 -15.29 -20.53 1.77
N ASP A 160 -16.35 -19.97 2.34
CA ASP A 160 -17.27 -20.74 3.16
C ASP A 160 -18.00 -21.81 2.33
N ALA A 161 -18.38 -22.91 2.98
CA ALA A 161 -19.07 -24.01 2.32
C ALA A 161 -20.46 -23.62 1.77
N LEU A 162 -21.07 -22.56 2.32
CA LEU A 162 -22.43 -22.14 1.99
C LEU A 162 -22.59 -20.62 1.96
N TYR A 163 -23.07 -20.12 0.82
CA TYR A 163 -23.57 -18.75 0.65
C TYR A 163 -25.04 -18.81 0.24
N PRO A 164 -25.99 -18.39 1.11
CA PRO A 164 -27.42 -18.42 0.78
C PRO A 164 -27.82 -17.65 -0.47
N VAL A 165 -27.11 -16.57 -0.79
CA VAL A 165 -27.36 -15.73 -1.96
C VAL A 165 -26.04 -15.40 -2.64
N VAL A 166 -26.00 -15.51 -3.97
CA VAL A 166 -24.85 -15.06 -4.78
C VAL A 166 -25.35 -14.18 -5.92
N TYR A 167 -24.78 -12.98 -6.02
CA TYR A 167 -24.95 -12.07 -7.13
C TYR A 167 -23.79 -12.22 -8.11
N LEU A 168 -24.13 -12.33 -9.39
CA LEU A 168 -23.17 -12.38 -10.48
C LEU A 168 -23.39 -11.14 -11.33
N ASP A 169 -22.32 -10.39 -11.57
CA ASP A 169 -22.35 -9.17 -12.37
C ASP A 169 -21.16 -9.11 -13.33
N CYS A 170 -21.29 -8.29 -14.37
CA CYS A 170 -20.27 -8.09 -15.40
C CYS A 170 -20.15 -6.61 -15.74
N LEU A 171 -18.96 -6.05 -15.54
CA LEU A 171 -18.62 -4.67 -15.86
C LEU A 171 -17.70 -4.62 -17.08
N VAL A 172 -18.02 -3.78 -18.06
CA VAL A 172 -17.16 -3.59 -19.23
C VAL A 172 -16.21 -2.43 -18.98
N VAL A 173 -14.90 -2.71 -18.96
CA VAL A 173 -13.84 -1.73 -18.78
C VAL A 173 -13.02 -1.58 -20.04
N ARG A 174 -12.59 -0.36 -20.36
CA ARG A 174 -11.66 -0.11 -21.46
C ARG A 174 -10.24 -0.28 -20.96
N SER A 175 -9.53 -1.26 -21.51
CA SER A 175 -8.13 -1.50 -21.20
C SER A 175 -7.30 -1.41 -22.47
N ARG A 176 -6.09 -0.86 -22.39
CA ARG A 176 -5.10 -1.08 -23.45
C ARG A 176 -4.52 -2.47 -23.30
N ASP A 177 -4.47 -3.19 -24.40
CA ASP A 177 -3.79 -4.46 -24.51
C ASP A 177 -3.10 -4.51 -25.87
N SER A 178 -1.81 -4.83 -25.89
CA SER A 178 -1.02 -4.99 -27.12
C SER A 178 -1.12 -3.80 -28.09
N GLY A 179 -1.16 -2.57 -27.54
CA GLY A 179 -1.22 -1.31 -28.29
C GLY A 179 -2.62 -0.86 -28.73
N ALA A 180 -3.64 -1.71 -28.63
CA ALA A 180 -5.03 -1.35 -28.95
C ALA A 180 -5.88 -1.16 -27.67
N VAL A 181 -6.77 -0.17 -27.68
CA VAL A 181 -7.79 -0.04 -26.63
C VAL A 181 -8.91 -1.03 -26.93
N GLN A 182 -9.13 -1.99 -26.04
CA GLN A 182 -10.18 -3.00 -26.17
C GLN A 182 -11.11 -2.95 -24.95
N ASN A 183 -12.37 -3.24 -25.19
CA ASN A 183 -13.34 -3.47 -24.11
C ASN A 183 -13.06 -4.86 -23.52
N LYS A 184 -12.78 -4.91 -22.22
CA LYS A 184 -12.65 -6.15 -21.45
C LYS A 184 -13.83 -6.28 -20.49
N SER A 185 -14.28 -7.51 -20.30
CA SER A 185 -15.37 -7.84 -19.37
C SER A 185 -14.77 -8.25 -18.04
N VAL A 186 -15.19 -7.60 -16.95
CA VAL A 186 -14.81 -7.89 -15.58
C VAL A 186 -16.01 -8.53 -14.89
N TYR A 187 -15.88 -9.82 -14.58
CA TYR A 187 -16.89 -10.61 -13.91
C TYR A 187 -16.69 -10.55 -12.39
N LEU A 188 -17.79 -10.36 -11.68
CA LEU A 188 -17.85 -10.13 -10.24
C LEU A 188 -18.81 -11.16 -9.63
N ALA A 189 -18.37 -11.90 -8.61
CA ALA A 189 -19.24 -12.74 -7.78
C ALA A 189 -19.29 -12.20 -6.35
N LEU A 190 -20.48 -11.81 -5.88
CA LEU A 190 -20.72 -11.29 -4.53
C LEU A 190 -21.66 -12.25 -3.78
N GLY A 191 -21.18 -12.88 -2.73
CA GLY A 191 -21.97 -13.74 -1.84
C GLY A 191 -22.54 -12.97 -0.66
N ILE A 192 -23.64 -13.46 -0.10
CA ILE A 192 -24.06 -13.15 1.26
C ILE A 192 -23.80 -14.41 2.08
N ASN A 193 -23.03 -14.30 3.16
CA ASN A 193 -22.71 -15.43 4.04
C ASN A 193 -23.90 -15.78 4.96
N THR A 194 -23.73 -16.79 5.81
CA THR A 194 -24.80 -17.21 6.74
C THR A 194 -25.12 -16.19 7.83
N ASP A 195 -24.19 -15.29 8.13
CA ASP A 195 -24.38 -14.17 9.06
C ASP A 195 -25.04 -12.94 8.42
N GLY A 196 -25.32 -12.99 7.11
CA GLY A 196 -25.94 -11.89 6.36
C GLY A 196 -24.96 -10.81 5.88
N GLU A 197 -23.66 -11.05 6.02
CA GLU A 197 -22.61 -10.14 5.54
C GLU A 197 -22.32 -10.35 4.06
N LYS A 198 -22.07 -9.25 3.34
CA LYS A 198 -21.73 -9.29 1.92
C LYS A 198 -20.24 -9.53 1.76
N GLU A 199 -19.89 -10.47 0.91
CA GLU A 199 -18.52 -10.87 0.67
C GLU A 199 -18.23 -11.01 -0.82
N LEU A 200 -17.10 -10.43 -1.25
CA LEU A 200 -16.63 -10.60 -2.62
C LEU A 200 -15.94 -11.95 -2.76
N LEU A 201 -16.56 -12.86 -3.51
CA LEU A 201 -16.09 -14.24 -3.71
C LEU A 201 -15.00 -14.33 -4.77
N GLY A 202 -15.04 -13.44 -5.76
CA GLY A 202 -14.00 -13.36 -6.77
C GLY A 202 -14.25 -12.31 -7.84
N LEU A 203 -13.19 -12.02 -8.58
CA LEU A 203 -13.16 -11.08 -9.69
C LEU A 203 -12.31 -11.67 -10.81
N TRP A 204 -12.85 -11.72 -12.03
CA TRP A 204 -12.17 -12.30 -13.18
C TRP A 204 -12.26 -11.39 -14.39
N MET A 205 -11.23 -11.37 -15.22
CA MET A 205 -11.22 -10.60 -16.47
C MET A 205 -11.26 -11.55 -17.67
N ALA A 206 -12.13 -11.27 -18.65
CA ALA A 206 -12.13 -11.93 -19.94
C ALA A 206 -12.21 -10.92 -21.09
N GLN A 207 -11.73 -11.33 -22.27
CA GLN A 207 -11.77 -10.49 -23.47
C GLN A 207 -13.19 -10.36 -24.06
N THR A 208 -14.08 -11.32 -23.81
CA THR A 208 -15.44 -11.34 -24.36
C THR A 208 -16.48 -11.70 -23.30
N GLU A 209 -17.69 -11.15 -23.48
CA GLU A 209 -18.86 -11.55 -22.70
C GLU A 209 -19.33 -12.93 -23.16
N GLY A 210 -19.49 -13.89 -22.24
CA GLY A 210 -19.97 -15.21 -22.63
C GLY A 210 -20.43 -16.08 -21.46
N ALA A 211 -21.60 -16.70 -21.60
CA ALA A 211 -22.14 -17.66 -20.62
C ALA A 211 -21.20 -18.85 -20.33
N LYS A 212 -20.33 -19.20 -21.28
CA LYS A 212 -19.28 -20.22 -21.10
C LYS A 212 -18.25 -19.82 -20.05
N PHE A 213 -18.00 -18.52 -19.88
CA PHE A 213 -17.06 -18.04 -18.87
C PHE A 213 -17.63 -18.20 -17.45
N TRP A 214 -18.92 -17.90 -17.26
CA TRP A 214 -19.60 -18.16 -15.98
C TRP A 214 -19.57 -19.64 -15.60
N LEU A 215 -19.70 -20.55 -16.58
CA LEU A 215 -19.50 -21.97 -16.32
C LEU A 215 -18.11 -22.25 -15.77
N SER A 216 -17.03 -21.74 -16.39
CA SER A 216 -15.68 -21.92 -15.84
C SER A 216 -15.50 -21.29 -14.45
N VAL A 217 -16.14 -20.16 -14.16
CA VAL A 217 -16.07 -19.52 -12.83
C VAL A 217 -16.74 -20.37 -11.76
N ILE A 218 -17.91 -20.94 -12.05
CA ILE A 218 -18.65 -21.81 -11.13
C ILE A 218 -17.93 -23.17 -10.98
N ASP A 219 -17.34 -23.66 -12.07
CA ASP A 219 -16.64 -24.96 -12.15
C ASP A 219 -15.17 -24.88 -11.68
N LEU A 220 -14.65 -23.69 -11.34
CA LEU A 220 -13.38 -23.49 -10.63
C LEU A 220 -13.54 -23.59 -9.10
N SER A 221 -14.77 -23.52 -8.59
CA SER A 221 -15.11 -23.77 -7.18
C SER A 221 -14.81 -25.19 -6.64
N PRO A 222 -14.77 -26.30 -7.42
CA PRO A 222 -14.62 -27.66 -6.89
C PRO A 222 -13.26 -27.94 -6.22
N GLN A 223 -12.22 -27.13 -6.47
CA GLN A 223 -10.91 -27.34 -5.85
C GLN A 223 -10.80 -26.74 -4.44
N ASN A 224 -11.69 -25.82 -4.07
CA ASN A 224 -11.74 -25.17 -2.76
C ASN A 224 -13.14 -25.35 -2.13
N ASN A 225 -13.44 -26.59 -1.72
CA ASN A 225 -14.66 -27.01 -1.02
C ASN A 225 -15.98 -26.83 -1.81
N THR A 226 -16.88 -27.81 -1.69
CA THR A 226 -18.16 -27.86 -2.41
C THR A 226 -19.08 -26.70 -2.03
N MET A 227 -19.15 -25.65 -2.86
CA MET A 227 -20.11 -24.56 -2.69
C MET A 227 -21.51 -25.05 -3.08
N THR A 228 -22.35 -25.35 -2.08
CA THR A 228 -23.74 -25.75 -2.31
C THR A 228 -24.59 -24.49 -2.53
N LEU A 229 -24.87 -24.14 -3.78
CA LEU A 229 -25.78 -23.04 -4.12
C LEU A 229 -27.23 -23.46 -3.83
N MET A 230 -27.83 -22.91 -2.77
CA MET A 230 -29.27 -23.04 -2.53
C MET A 230 -30.02 -22.15 -3.53
N ARG A 231 -30.60 -22.77 -4.55
CA ARG A 231 -31.23 -22.07 -5.68
C ARG A 231 -32.65 -21.61 -5.30
N PHE A 232 -32.82 -20.36 -4.89
CA PHE A 232 -34.15 -19.73 -4.85
C PHE A 232 -34.52 -19.14 -6.22
N PRO A 233 -35.74 -19.36 -6.74
CA PRO A 233 -36.15 -18.85 -8.04
C PRO A 233 -36.49 -17.35 -7.93
N ILE A 234 -35.52 -16.49 -8.16
CA ILE A 234 -35.78 -15.05 -8.30
C ILE A 234 -36.18 -14.76 -9.76
N ASN A 235 -37.44 -14.40 -9.98
CA ASN A 235 -37.92 -13.94 -11.29
C ASN A 235 -37.37 -12.54 -11.58
N TRP A 236 -36.24 -12.50 -12.30
CA TRP A 236 -35.49 -11.29 -12.65
C TRP A 236 -36.33 -10.22 -13.39
N ARG A 237 -37.36 -10.62 -14.15
CA ARG A 237 -38.25 -9.68 -14.83
C ARG A 237 -39.10 -8.88 -13.85
N GLN A 238 -39.49 -9.50 -12.73
CA GLN A 238 -40.38 -8.90 -11.74
C GLN A 238 -39.63 -7.90 -10.86
N TRP A 239 -38.38 -8.21 -10.48
CA TRP A 239 -37.54 -7.30 -9.70
C TRP A 239 -37.10 -6.06 -10.51
N ARG A 240 -36.73 -6.24 -11.79
CA ARG A 240 -36.33 -5.13 -12.67
C ARG A 240 -37.50 -4.16 -12.89
N SER A 241 -38.71 -4.68 -13.13
CA SER A 241 -39.92 -3.87 -13.26
C SER A 241 -40.23 -3.04 -12.00
N GLN A 242 -39.97 -3.56 -10.81
CA GLN A 242 -40.23 -2.86 -9.55
C GLN A 242 -39.20 -1.74 -9.25
N ASN A 243 -37.97 -1.87 -9.74
CA ASN A 243 -36.87 -0.97 -9.36
C ASN A 243 -36.39 -0.03 -10.48
N GLU A 244 -36.97 -0.11 -11.67
CA GLU A 244 -36.61 0.71 -12.84
C GLU A 244 -36.76 2.22 -12.59
N LYS A 245 -37.82 2.62 -11.88
CA LYS A 245 -38.05 4.04 -11.54
C LYS A 245 -37.04 4.59 -10.53
N THR A 246 -36.53 3.74 -9.64
CA THR A 246 -35.53 4.09 -8.62
C THR A 246 -34.14 4.23 -9.24
N LEU A 247 -33.84 3.41 -10.23
CA LEU A 247 -32.58 3.44 -10.99
C LEU A 247 -32.52 4.64 -11.95
N GLN A 248 -33.62 4.96 -12.64
CA GLN A 248 -33.69 6.16 -13.49
C GLN A 248 -33.56 7.47 -12.69
N ARG A 249 -34.13 7.53 -11.49
CA ARG A 249 -33.98 8.70 -10.60
C ARG A 249 -32.55 8.93 -10.13
N ARG A 250 -31.77 7.87 -9.88
CA ARG A 250 -30.35 7.99 -9.49
C ARG A 250 -29.45 8.38 -10.67
N ALA A 251 -29.71 7.86 -11.86
CA ALA A 251 -28.97 8.23 -13.08
C ALA A 251 -29.16 9.71 -13.48
N ASN A 252 -30.39 10.24 -13.32
CA ASN A 252 -30.69 11.64 -13.62
C ASN A 252 -30.16 12.60 -12.54
N HIS A 253 -30.00 12.15 -11.29
CA HIS A 253 -29.44 12.99 -10.22
C HIS A 253 -27.92 13.16 -10.36
N GLN A 254 -27.21 12.13 -10.87
CA GLN A 254 -25.77 12.22 -11.15
C GLN A 254 -25.44 13.08 -12.38
N SER A 255 -26.36 13.21 -13.35
CA SER A 255 -26.14 14.03 -14.55
C SER A 255 -26.37 15.53 -14.32
N HIS A 256 -27.13 15.92 -13.29
CA HIS A 256 -27.31 17.32 -12.89
C HIS A 256 -26.23 17.88 -11.95
N GLN A 257 -25.40 17.02 -11.35
CA GLN A 257 -24.26 17.45 -10.52
C GLN A 257 -22.94 17.56 -11.29
N ALA A 258 -22.93 17.18 -12.58
CA ALA A 258 -21.76 17.21 -13.46
C ALA A 258 -21.87 18.22 -14.61
N ALA A 259 -22.80 19.18 -14.52
CA ALA A 259 -22.98 20.27 -15.48
C ALA A 259 -22.84 21.63 -14.78
#